data_AF-A0A401HAM6-F1
#
_entry.id   AF-A0A401HAM6-F1
#
_cell.length_a   1.000
_cell.length_b   1.000
_cell.length_c   1.000
_cell.angle_alpha   90.00
_cell.angle_beta   90.00
_cell.angle_gamma   90.00
#
_symmetry.space_group_name_H-M   'P 1'
#
loop_
_entity.id
_entity.type
_entity.pdbx_description
1 polymer ?
#
loop_
_entity_poly.entity_id
_entity_poly.type
_entity_poly.pdbx_seq_one_letter_code
_entity_poly.pdbx_strand_id
1 'polypeptide(L)'
;MKLLTTKTKAPGFLGVAVALTLVSLVAAAVSIPPTLGLWSEDLEISVEVKVADYTCPRSKGFWQHQFSAALGLQGNGFFTLQELDDMLLEISGSSSVFKFNQSSPRDRAEEALDILKPPYDGMRDKLEAQLLALWLNHVSGYAEGYTITLDGTEYDAPTLIEEAEDALENGEQDSYEYWKDAAETFNTSFDCDP
;
A
#
# COMPACT_ATOMS: atom_id res chain seq x y z
N MET A 1 -55.84 33.28 -12.11
CA MET A 1 -55.84 33.97 -10.80
C MET A 1 -54.87 33.21 -9.91
N LYS A 2 -53.80 33.89 -9.44
CA LYS A 2 -52.84 33.62 -8.32
C LYS A 2 -52.83 32.20 -7.69
N LEU A 3 -51.71 31.54 -7.41
CA LEU A 3 -50.46 32.02 -6.78
C LEU A 3 -49.28 31.07 -7.09
N LEU A 4 -48.10 31.66 -7.31
CA LEU A 4 -46.80 31.00 -7.16
C LEU A 4 -46.52 30.72 -5.67
N THR A 5 -45.92 29.57 -5.38
CA THR A 5 -45.04 29.39 -4.22
C THR A 5 -43.88 28.48 -4.62
N THR A 6 -42.71 29.09 -4.73
CA THR A 6 -41.40 28.45 -4.85
C THR A 6 -41.02 27.80 -3.53
N LYS A 7 -40.52 26.55 -3.57
CA LYS A 7 -39.92 25.88 -2.41
C LYS A 7 -38.45 25.59 -2.72
N THR A 8 -37.59 26.39 -2.12
CA THR A 8 -36.14 26.30 -2.11
C THR A 8 -35.71 24.99 -1.43
N LYS A 9 -34.91 24.17 -2.11
CA LYS A 9 -34.27 22.97 -1.54
C LYS A 9 -32.78 23.30 -1.31
N ALA A 10 -32.39 23.40 -0.04
CA ALA A 10 -31.01 23.57 0.37
C ALA A 10 -30.21 22.26 0.19
N PRO A 11 -28.88 22.32 -0.04
CA PRO A 11 -28.03 21.18 -0.28
C PRO A 11 -27.72 20.41 1.01
N GLY A 12 -27.86 19.08 0.97
CA GLY A 12 -27.59 18.20 2.10
C GLY A 12 -26.17 17.64 2.04
N PHE A 13 -25.35 18.10 3.00
CA PHE A 13 -24.29 17.39 3.72
C PHE A 13 -23.25 16.58 2.92
N LEU A 14 -22.06 17.18 2.78
CA LEU A 14 -20.78 16.46 2.74
C LEU A 14 -20.64 15.65 4.03
N GLY A 15 -20.61 14.32 3.91
CA GLY A 15 -20.08 13.45 4.95
C GLY A 15 -18.56 13.50 4.92
N VAL A 16 -17.97 14.43 5.65
CA VAL A 16 -16.54 14.38 5.99
C VAL A 16 -16.38 13.27 7.01
N ALA A 17 -15.71 12.18 6.62
CA ALA A 17 -15.23 11.18 7.57
C ALA A 17 -14.24 11.87 8.50
N VAL A 18 -14.65 12.11 9.75
CA VAL A 18 -13.78 12.62 10.80
C VAL A 18 -12.92 11.45 11.25
N ALA A 19 -11.68 11.40 10.74
CA ALA A 19 -10.64 10.58 11.36
C ALA A 19 -10.41 11.12 12.77
N LEU A 20 -10.67 10.28 13.78
CA LEU A 20 -10.48 10.63 15.19
C LEU A 20 -8.97 10.61 15.48
N THR A 21 -8.29 11.75 15.35
CA THR A 21 -6.86 11.85 15.65
C THR A 21 -6.66 12.02 17.15
N LEU A 22 -6.17 10.97 17.83
CA LEU A 22 -5.72 11.04 19.21
C LEU A 22 -4.28 11.61 19.21
N VAL A 23 -4.16 12.91 19.48
CA VAL A 23 -2.87 13.59 19.63
C VAL A 23 -2.36 13.40 21.05
N SER A 24 -1.43 12.47 21.26
CA SER A 24 -0.70 12.37 22.54
C SER A 24 0.50 13.32 22.51
N LEU A 25 0.39 14.44 23.22
CA LEU A 25 1.45 15.42 23.38
C LEU A 25 2.44 14.93 24.45
N VAL A 26 3.61 14.40 24.04
CA VAL A 26 4.71 14.16 24.99
C VAL A 26 5.55 15.44 25.06
N ALA A 27 5.18 16.34 25.96
CA ALA A 27 6.02 17.48 26.30
C ALA A 27 7.16 17.00 27.22
N ALA A 28 8.37 16.88 26.69
CA ALA A 28 9.57 16.77 27.53
C ALA A 28 9.76 18.11 28.26
N ALA A 29 9.42 18.17 29.54
CA ALA A 29 9.64 19.36 30.38
C ALA A 29 11.15 19.49 30.69
N VAL A 30 11.88 20.22 29.86
CA VAL A 30 13.24 20.66 30.19
C VAL A 30 13.13 21.88 31.10
N SER A 31 13.33 21.69 32.41
CA SER A 31 13.38 22.77 33.39
C SER A 31 14.73 23.49 33.30
N ILE A 32 14.80 24.59 32.54
CA ILE A 32 15.96 25.48 32.50
C ILE A 32 15.73 26.63 33.50
N PRO A 33 16.62 26.88 34.47
CA PRO A 33 16.47 27.99 35.40
C PRO A 33 16.60 29.35 34.69
N PRO A 34 15.85 30.38 35.10
CA PRO A 34 15.89 31.68 34.44
C PRO A 34 17.13 32.46 34.90
N THR A 35 18.14 32.54 34.05
CA THR A 35 19.22 33.51 34.22
C THR A 35 19.35 34.35 32.95
N LEU A 36 18.85 35.58 33.08
CA LEU A 36 19.29 36.82 32.43
C LEU A 36 19.60 36.75 30.93
N GLY A 37 18.54 37.07 30.18
CA GLY A 37 18.48 37.75 28.88
C GLY A 37 19.67 37.67 27.94
N LEU A 38 19.45 37.07 26.77
CA LEU A 38 19.98 37.52 25.49
C LEU A 38 19.22 36.74 24.38
N TRP A 39 18.66 37.49 23.43
CA TRP A 39 18.24 37.18 22.05
C TRP A 39 17.68 35.79 21.68
N SER A 40 16.49 35.84 21.08
CA SER A 40 15.80 34.80 20.31
C SER A 40 16.76 34.02 19.42
N GLU A 41 17.13 32.82 19.83
CA GLU A 41 17.60 31.79 18.91
C GLU A 41 16.38 30.99 18.47
N ASP A 42 16.21 30.88 17.17
CA ASP A 42 15.08 30.24 16.51
C ASP A 42 14.88 28.83 17.06
N LEU A 43 13.80 28.65 17.81
CA LEU A 43 13.37 27.36 18.31
C LEU A 43 12.83 26.55 17.12
N GLU A 44 13.70 25.78 16.48
CA GLU A 44 13.30 24.75 15.52
C GLU A 44 12.60 23.62 16.29
N ILE A 45 11.26 23.67 16.32
CA ILE A 45 10.44 22.58 16.83
C ILE A 45 10.21 21.60 15.68
N SER A 46 10.99 20.53 15.61
CA SER A 46 10.68 19.39 14.75
C SER A 46 9.58 18.55 15.41
N VAL A 47 8.36 18.63 14.89
CA VAL A 47 7.26 17.77 15.32
C VAL A 47 7.33 16.46 14.53
N GLU A 48 7.83 15.40 15.16
CA GLU A 48 7.74 14.04 14.61
C GLU A 48 6.32 13.53 14.88
N VAL A 49 5.45 13.60 13.87
CA VAL A 49 4.10 13.04 13.92
C VAL A 49 4.22 11.53 13.66
N LYS A 50 4.32 10.73 14.72
CA LYS A 50 4.08 9.27 14.62
C LYS A 50 2.57 9.05 14.53
N VAL A 51 2.05 9.07 13.31
CA VAL A 51 0.73 8.52 13.00
C VAL A 51 0.79 7.03 13.37
N ALA A 52 -0.26 6.48 13.96
CA ALA A 52 -0.33 5.04 14.20
C ALA A 52 -0.10 4.32 12.86
N ASP A 53 1.03 3.62 12.76
CA ASP A 53 1.51 2.95 11.56
C ASP A 53 0.62 1.72 11.28
N TYR A 54 -0.41 1.92 10.48
CA TYR A 54 -1.20 0.83 9.89
C TYR A 54 -0.46 0.21 8.68
N THR A 55 0.87 0.13 8.76
CA THR A 55 1.81 -0.17 7.67
C THR A 55 2.19 -1.64 7.60
N CYS A 56 1.29 -2.54 7.97
CA CYS A 56 1.59 -3.95 7.82
C CYS A 56 1.36 -4.45 6.38
N PRO A 57 2.05 -5.53 5.98
CA PRO A 57 1.87 -6.12 4.65
C PRO A 57 0.42 -6.49 4.40
N ARG A 58 -0.04 -6.22 3.18
CA ARG A 58 -1.41 -6.46 2.76
C ARG A 58 -1.49 -7.66 1.83
N SER A 59 -2.56 -8.42 1.98
CA SER A 59 -2.79 -9.60 1.16
C SER A 59 -3.03 -9.25 -0.31
N LYS A 60 -2.80 -10.23 -1.19
CA LYS A 60 -3.24 -10.16 -2.60
C LYS A 60 -4.70 -9.73 -2.75
N GLY A 61 -5.59 -10.21 -1.86
CA GLY A 61 -7.01 -9.87 -1.88
C GLY A 61 -7.28 -8.39 -1.58
N PHE A 62 -6.50 -7.78 -0.70
CA PHE A 62 -6.56 -6.34 -0.45
C PHE A 62 -6.21 -5.56 -1.72
N TRP A 63 -5.07 -5.88 -2.36
CA TRP A 63 -4.62 -5.19 -3.57
C TRP A 63 -5.60 -5.37 -4.73
N GLN A 64 -6.12 -6.58 -4.92
CA GLN A 64 -7.17 -6.85 -5.90
C GLN A 64 -8.40 -5.95 -5.68
N HIS A 65 -8.81 -5.75 -4.43
CA HIS A 65 -9.90 -4.83 -4.09
C HIS A 65 -9.54 -3.36 -4.38
N GLN A 66 -8.30 -2.92 -4.10
CA GLN A 66 -7.86 -1.55 -4.42
C GLN A 66 -7.97 -1.25 -5.92
N PHE A 67 -7.43 -2.12 -6.78
CA PHE A 67 -7.54 -1.96 -8.23
C PHE A 67 -8.99 -2.04 -8.72
N SER A 68 -9.78 -2.99 -8.19
CA SER A 68 -11.19 -3.10 -8.54
C SER A 68 -11.98 -1.83 -8.18
N ALA A 69 -11.70 -1.23 -7.02
CA ALA A 69 -12.36 0.00 -6.59
C ALA A 69 -11.94 1.20 -7.44
N ALA A 70 -10.63 1.36 -7.71
CA ALA A 70 -10.10 2.43 -8.54
C ALA A 70 -10.64 2.40 -9.99
N LEU A 71 -10.92 1.19 -10.51
CA LEU A 71 -11.54 1.00 -11.83
C LEU A 71 -13.06 1.22 -11.84
N GLY A 72 -13.67 1.43 -10.67
CA GLY A 72 -15.12 1.59 -10.50
C GLY A 72 -15.91 0.29 -10.53
N LEU A 73 -15.25 -0.86 -10.32
CA LEU A 73 -15.87 -2.19 -10.36
C LEU A 73 -16.45 -2.60 -9.00
N GLN A 74 -15.84 -2.19 -7.88
CA GLN A 74 -16.25 -2.66 -6.55
C GLN A 74 -15.95 -1.67 -5.42
N GLY A 75 -16.99 -1.21 -4.72
CA GLY A 75 -16.87 -0.50 -3.45
C GLY A 75 -16.01 0.77 -3.50
N ASN A 76 -15.43 1.12 -2.35
CA ASN A 76 -14.45 2.21 -2.24
C ASN A 76 -13.06 1.62 -1.94
N GLY A 77 -12.03 2.23 -2.51
CA GLY A 77 -10.63 1.93 -2.25
C GLY A 77 -10.01 2.95 -1.29
N PHE A 78 -8.88 2.58 -0.69
CA PHE A 78 -8.01 3.49 0.03
C PHE A 78 -7.15 4.31 -0.93
N PHE A 79 -6.69 3.70 -2.02
CA PHE A 79 -5.87 4.36 -3.04
C PHE A 79 -6.71 4.82 -4.23
N THR A 80 -6.35 5.98 -4.76
CA THR A 80 -6.84 6.49 -6.04
C THR A 80 -6.19 5.73 -7.20
N LEU A 81 -6.79 5.84 -8.39
CA LEU A 81 -6.21 5.28 -9.61
C LEU A 81 -4.81 5.83 -9.89
N GLN A 82 -4.56 7.11 -9.59
CA GLN A 82 -3.24 7.72 -9.82
C GLN A 82 -2.18 7.17 -8.86
N GLU A 83 -2.49 7.01 -7.58
CA GLU A 83 -1.54 6.44 -6.62
C GLU A 83 -1.18 5.00 -6.97
N LEU A 84 -2.16 4.19 -7.37
CA LEU A 84 -1.91 2.83 -7.85
C LEU A 84 -1.07 2.84 -9.13
N ASP A 85 -1.34 3.77 -10.05
CA ASP A 85 -0.57 3.92 -11.28
C ASP A 85 0.90 4.27 -11.02
N ASP A 86 1.16 5.19 -10.10
CA ASP A 86 2.51 5.59 -9.70
C ASP A 86 3.28 4.37 -9.14
N MET A 87 2.63 3.54 -8.32
CA MET A 87 3.21 2.27 -7.83
C MET A 87 3.53 1.31 -8.98
N LEU A 88 2.64 1.14 -9.96
CA LEU A 88 2.89 0.26 -11.12
C LEU A 88 4.04 0.76 -12.00
N LEU A 89 4.19 2.07 -12.14
CA LEU A 89 5.30 2.68 -12.88
C LEU A 89 6.64 2.49 -12.14
N GLU A 90 6.63 2.60 -10.81
CA GLU A 90 7.80 2.28 -9.99
C GLU A 90 8.19 0.81 -10.12
N ILE A 91 7.23 -0.10 -10.00
CA ILE A 91 7.44 -1.54 -10.21
C ILE A 91 7.99 -1.79 -11.62
N SER A 92 7.44 -1.16 -12.67
CA SER A 92 7.92 -1.33 -14.05
C SER A 92 9.38 -0.91 -14.25
N GLY A 93 9.84 0.09 -13.47
CA GLY A 93 11.20 0.58 -13.47
C GLY A 93 12.19 -0.33 -12.76
N SER A 94 11.73 -1.13 -11.80
CA SER A 94 12.59 -1.92 -10.90
C SER A 94 12.49 -3.44 -11.12
N SER A 95 11.28 -3.95 -11.36
CA SER A 95 10.99 -5.38 -11.57
C SER A 95 11.57 -5.86 -12.89
N SER A 96 12.17 -7.05 -12.93
CA SER A 96 12.56 -7.70 -14.19
C SER A 96 11.37 -8.38 -14.89
N VAL A 97 10.38 -8.83 -14.12
CA VAL A 97 9.20 -9.57 -14.57
C VAL A 97 8.06 -8.67 -15.05
N PHE A 98 7.72 -7.61 -14.32
CA PHE A 98 6.56 -6.78 -14.60
C PHE A 98 6.90 -5.55 -15.44
N LYS A 99 6.12 -5.33 -16.52
CA LYS A 99 6.30 -4.22 -17.47
C LYS A 99 4.94 -3.60 -17.83
N PHE A 100 4.43 -2.72 -16.98
CA PHE A 100 3.18 -2.00 -17.22
C PHE A 100 3.40 -0.87 -18.23
N ASN A 101 3.44 -1.22 -19.52
CA ASN A 101 3.76 -0.31 -20.62
C ASN A 101 2.54 0.30 -21.32
N GLN A 102 1.32 0.02 -20.84
CA GLN A 102 0.10 0.60 -21.41
C GLN A 102 0.14 2.12 -21.33
N SER A 103 -0.56 2.79 -22.23
CA SER A 103 -0.49 4.26 -22.33
C SER A 103 -1.31 5.00 -21.27
N SER A 104 -2.34 4.36 -20.71
CA SER A 104 -3.24 5.00 -19.74
C SER A 104 -3.15 4.34 -18.35
N PRO A 105 -3.36 5.11 -17.26
CA PRO A 105 -3.44 4.57 -15.90
C PRO A 105 -4.49 3.48 -15.74
N ARG A 106 -5.62 3.63 -16.46
CA ARG A 106 -6.72 2.67 -16.41
C ARG A 106 -6.31 1.32 -16.99
N ASP A 107 -5.65 1.30 -18.14
CA ASP A 107 -5.23 0.05 -18.80
C ASP A 107 -4.17 -0.68 -17.98
N ARG A 108 -3.21 0.05 -17.36
CA ARG A 108 -2.22 -0.55 -16.45
C ARG A 108 -2.88 -1.14 -15.20
N ALA A 109 -3.89 -0.47 -14.65
CA ALA A 109 -4.67 -0.98 -13.53
C ALA A 109 -5.50 -2.23 -13.91
N GLU A 110 -6.04 -2.29 -15.12
CA GLU A 110 -6.73 -3.48 -15.64
C GLU A 110 -5.74 -4.66 -15.80
N GLU A 111 -4.56 -4.41 -16.36
CA GLU A 111 -3.47 -5.40 -16.47
C GLU A 111 -3.02 -5.93 -15.09
N ALA A 112 -2.80 -5.03 -14.11
CA ALA A 112 -2.44 -5.43 -12.75
C ALA A 112 -3.54 -6.25 -12.08
N LEU A 113 -4.82 -5.90 -12.31
CA LEU A 113 -5.95 -6.66 -11.79
C LEU A 113 -6.02 -8.07 -12.38
N ASP A 114 -5.73 -8.23 -13.67
CA ASP A 114 -5.68 -9.53 -14.34
C ASP A 114 -4.56 -10.42 -13.78
N ILE A 115 -3.38 -9.85 -13.47
CA ILE A 115 -2.29 -10.56 -12.80
C ILE A 115 -2.69 -10.96 -11.37
N LEU A 116 -3.29 -10.07 -10.59
CA LEU A 116 -3.73 -10.35 -9.21
C LEU A 116 -4.88 -11.38 -9.15
N LYS A 117 -5.62 -11.55 -10.25
CA LYS A 117 -6.78 -12.43 -10.35
C LYS A 117 -6.66 -13.30 -11.61
N PRO A 118 -5.66 -14.21 -11.66
CA PRO A 118 -5.41 -14.97 -12.85
C PRO A 118 -6.63 -15.86 -13.18
N PRO A 119 -7.00 -15.98 -14.47
CA PRO A 119 -8.15 -16.78 -14.88
C PRO A 119 -7.90 -18.30 -14.76
N TYR A 120 -6.64 -18.70 -14.67
CA TYR A 120 -6.20 -20.09 -14.54
C TYR A 120 -5.42 -20.30 -13.24
N ASP A 121 -5.33 -21.55 -12.80
CA ASP A 121 -4.70 -21.95 -11.55
C ASP A 121 -3.26 -22.46 -11.73
N GLY A 122 -2.60 -22.04 -12.82
CA GLY A 122 -1.21 -22.35 -13.10
C GLY A 122 -0.29 -21.86 -11.99
N MET A 123 0.73 -22.64 -11.62
CA MET A 123 1.61 -22.28 -10.51
C MET A 123 2.41 -21.00 -10.80
N ARG A 124 2.78 -20.79 -12.06
CA ARG A 124 3.40 -19.55 -12.52
C ARG A 124 2.51 -18.34 -12.25
N ASP A 125 1.26 -18.39 -12.72
CA ASP A 125 0.30 -17.30 -12.55
C ASP A 125 0.02 -17.01 -11.06
N LYS A 126 -0.02 -18.06 -10.23
CA LYS A 126 -0.16 -17.93 -8.77
C LYS A 126 1.06 -17.23 -8.14
N LEU A 127 2.27 -17.57 -8.58
CA LEU A 127 3.49 -16.90 -8.15
C LEU A 127 3.48 -15.43 -8.58
N GLU A 128 3.22 -15.14 -9.87
CA GLU A 128 3.12 -13.76 -10.38
C GLU A 128 2.09 -12.94 -9.59
N ALA A 129 0.94 -13.53 -9.25
CA ALA A 129 -0.09 -12.85 -8.47
C ALA A 129 0.34 -12.51 -7.03
N GLN A 130 1.05 -13.43 -6.34
CA GLN A 130 1.57 -13.16 -4.99
C GLN A 130 2.77 -12.22 -5.01
N LEU A 131 3.63 -12.33 -6.02
CA LEU A 131 4.78 -11.46 -6.23
C LEU A 131 4.35 -10.03 -6.51
N LEU A 132 3.32 -9.81 -7.34
CA LEU A 132 2.80 -8.46 -7.57
C LEU A 132 2.24 -7.84 -6.27
N ALA A 133 1.56 -8.63 -5.44
CA ALA A 133 1.10 -8.18 -4.13
C ALA A 133 2.26 -7.81 -3.18
N LEU A 134 3.35 -8.58 -3.22
CA LEU A 134 4.57 -8.30 -2.45
C LEU A 134 5.26 -7.02 -2.94
N TRP A 135 5.38 -6.83 -4.25
CA TRP A 135 5.86 -5.58 -4.85
C TRP A 135 5.05 -4.37 -4.41
N LEU A 136 3.71 -4.47 -4.45
CA LEU A 136 2.83 -3.39 -4.02
C LEU A 136 3.02 -3.06 -2.54
N ASN A 137 3.21 -4.07 -1.67
CA ASN A 137 3.58 -3.83 -0.28
C ASN A 137 4.93 -3.13 -0.13
N HIS A 138 5.91 -3.49 -0.95
CA HIS A 138 7.23 -2.88 -0.93
C HIS A 138 7.17 -1.39 -1.31
N VAL A 139 6.62 -1.05 -2.48
CA VAL A 139 6.58 0.33 -2.98
C VAL A 139 5.61 1.23 -2.19
N SER A 140 4.58 0.65 -1.55
CA SER A 140 3.67 1.41 -0.69
C SER A 140 4.18 1.60 0.74
N GLY A 141 5.37 1.06 1.08
CA GLY A 141 5.93 1.08 2.43
C GLY A 141 5.26 0.11 3.42
N TYR A 142 4.32 -0.73 2.97
CA TYR A 142 3.67 -1.73 3.82
C TYR A 142 4.55 -2.94 4.14
N ALA A 143 5.71 -3.07 3.49
CA ALA A 143 6.68 -4.11 3.82
C ALA A 143 7.77 -3.64 4.79
N GLU A 144 7.82 -2.35 5.16
CA GLU A 144 8.94 -1.80 5.91
C GLU A 144 9.00 -2.35 7.34
N GLY A 145 10.17 -2.90 7.72
CA GLY A 145 10.41 -3.47 9.05
C GLY A 145 9.84 -4.88 9.27
N TYR A 146 9.31 -5.53 8.22
CA TYR A 146 8.76 -6.88 8.30
C TYR A 146 9.67 -7.91 7.62
N THR A 147 9.82 -9.05 8.29
CA THR A 147 10.53 -10.23 7.76
C THR A 147 9.76 -11.50 8.06
N ILE A 148 10.00 -12.54 7.25
CA ILE A 148 9.51 -13.90 7.51
C ILE A 148 10.70 -14.85 7.63
N THR A 149 10.50 -15.98 8.32
CA THR A 149 11.48 -17.06 8.37
C THR A 149 10.97 -18.28 7.62
N LEU A 150 11.72 -18.74 6.61
CA LEU A 150 11.46 -19.95 5.84
C LEU A 150 12.68 -20.84 5.90
N ASP A 151 12.51 -22.10 6.28
CA ASP A 151 13.61 -23.08 6.40
C ASP A 151 14.82 -22.59 7.23
N GLY A 152 14.56 -21.76 8.24
CA GLY A 152 15.59 -21.17 9.11
C GLY A 152 16.33 -19.98 8.50
N THR A 153 15.93 -19.50 7.33
CA THR A 153 16.44 -18.29 6.67
C THR A 153 15.44 -17.16 6.81
N GLU A 154 15.91 -15.98 7.21
CA GLU A 154 15.09 -14.77 7.30
C GLU A 154 15.09 -14.04 5.97
N TYR A 155 13.92 -13.62 5.51
CA TYR A 155 13.74 -12.86 4.30
C TYR A 155 12.93 -11.59 4.55
N ASP A 156 13.43 -10.47 4.03
CA ASP A 156 12.67 -9.24 3.84
C ASP A 156 12.00 -9.21 2.46
N ALA A 157 11.17 -8.20 2.20
CA ALA A 157 10.47 -8.08 0.92
C ALA A 157 11.42 -7.94 -0.30
N PRO A 158 12.45 -7.08 -0.29
CA PRO A 158 13.39 -6.97 -1.42
C PRO A 158 14.05 -8.30 -1.77
N THR A 159 14.52 -9.06 -0.77
CA THR A 159 15.16 -10.37 -1.01
C THR A 159 14.17 -11.39 -1.58
N LEU A 160 12.94 -11.46 -1.03
CA LEU A 160 11.90 -12.35 -1.58
C LEU A 160 11.51 -11.98 -3.02
N ILE A 161 11.45 -10.69 -3.33
CA ILE A 161 11.16 -10.19 -4.67
C ILE A 161 12.24 -10.67 -5.64
N GLU A 162 13.52 -10.44 -5.32
CA GLU A 162 14.64 -10.80 -6.18
C GLU A 162 14.66 -12.31 -6.47
N GLU A 163 14.53 -13.14 -5.44
CA GLU A 163 14.55 -14.59 -5.59
C GLU A 163 13.33 -15.14 -6.37
N ALA A 164 12.15 -14.58 -6.14
CA ALA A 164 10.94 -14.96 -6.88
C ALA A 164 10.99 -14.51 -8.36
N GLU A 165 11.57 -13.35 -8.64
CA GLU A 165 11.81 -12.87 -10.01
C GLU A 165 12.82 -13.75 -10.75
N ASP A 166 13.94 -14.09 -10.10
CA ASP A 166 14.96 -14.96 -10.70
C ASP A 166 14.37 -16.33 -11.09
N ALA A 167 13.57 -16.94 -10.21
CA ALA A 167 12.86 -18.19 -10.52
C ALA A 167 11.95 -18.05 -11.76
N LEU A 168 11.19 -16.95 -11.85
CA LEU A 168 10.29 -16.68 -12.97
C LEU A 168 11.04 -16.44 -14.29
N GLU A 169 12.18 -15.74 -14.27
CA GLU A 169 13.02 -15.45 -15.42
C GLU A 169 13.76 -16.69 -15.92
N ASN A 170 14.31 -17.49 -15.01
CA ASN A 170 15.05 -18.70 -15.35
C ASN A 170 14.14 -19.91 -15.63
N GLY A 171 12.83 -19.77 -15.43
CA GLY A 171 11.86 -20.82 -15.75
C GLY A 171 11.93 -22.01 -14.79
N GLU A 172 12.30 -21.77 -13.53
CA GLU A 172 12.47 -22.79 -12.49
C GLU A 172 11.12 -23.30 -11.96
N GLN A 173 10.39 -24.05 -12.77
CA GLN A 173 9.02 -24.48 -12.43
C GLN A 173 8.93 -25.27 -11.12
N ASP A 174 9.98 -26.01 -10.76
CA ASP A 174 10.04 -26.79 -9.53
C ASP A 174 10.12 -25.91 -8.27
N SER A 175 10.53 -24.63 -8.39
CA SER A 175 10.61 -23.68 -7.26
C SER A 175 9.41 -22.74 -7.17
N TYR A 176 8.51 -22.72 -8.16
CA TYR A 176 7.39 -21.78 -8.19
C TYR A 176 6.45 -21.90 -6.98
N GLU A 177 6.16 -23.12 -6.54
CA GLU A 177 5.29 -23.33 -5.37
C GLU A 177 5.93 -22.78 -4.10
N TYR A 178 7.24 -23.02 -3.92
CA TYR A 178 8.00 -22.51 -2.78
C TYR A 178 7.98 -20.98 -2.73
N TRP A 179 8.33 -20.30 -3.84
CA TRP A 179 8.34 -18.84 -3.88
C TRP A 179 6.93 -18.23 -3.79
N LYS A 180 5.92 -18.93 -4.30
CA LYS A 180 4.52 -18.51 -4.19
C LYS A 180 4.06 -18.57 -2.73
N ASP A 181 4.40 -19.62 -2.01
CA ASP A 181 4.08 -19.78 -0.59
C ASP A 181 4.88 -18.80 0.28
N ALA A 182 6.13 -18.52 -0.08
CA ALA A 182 6.95 -17.50 0.58
C ALA A 182 6.32 -16.11 0.48
N ALA A 183 5.99 -15.68 -0.74
CA ALA A 183 5.33 -14.39 -0.97
C ALA A 183 3.95 -14.31 -0.31
N GLU A 184 3.15 -15.38 -0.37
CA GLU A 184 1.86 -15.43 0.34
C GLU A 184 2.01 -15.31 1.86
N THR A 185 3.00 -16.01 2.43
CA THR A 185 3.31 -15.94 3.86
C THR A 185 3.64 -14.51 4.24
N PHE A 186 4.54 -13.83 3.52
CA PHE A 186 4.86 -12.42 3.78
C PHE A 186 3.60 -11.53 3.71
N ASN A 187 2.77 -11.72 2.69
CA ASN A 187 1.58 -10.89 2.46
C ASN A 187 0.44 -11.10 3.49
N THR A 188 0.51 -12.12 4.35
CA THR A 188 -0.63 -12.53 5.20
C THR A 188 -0.29 -12.83 6.67
N SER A 189 0.99 -12.96 7.04
CA SER A 189 1.38 -13.50 8.35
C SER A 189 1.41 -12.50 9.50
N PHE A 190 1.15 -11.23 9.24
CA PHE A 190 1.26 -10.18 10.24
C PHE A 190 -0.12 -9.85 10.80
N ASP A 191 -0.27 -10.01 12.12
CA ASP A 191 -1.48 -9.62 12.83
C ASP A 191 -1.41 -8.11 13.09
N CYS A 192 -2.30 -7.35 12.45
CA CYS A 192 -2.39 -5.92 12.60
C CYS A 192 -3.73 -5.62 13.25
N ASP A 193 -3.70 -5.29 14.54
CA ASP A 193 -4.88 -4.84 15.25
C ASP A 193 -5.48 -3.60 14.53
N PRO A 194 -6.81 -3.54 14.34
CA PRO A 194 -7.49 -2.50 13.57
C PRO A 194 -7.48 -1.10 14.20
#